data_AF-A0A5C9EPY3-F1
#
_entry.id   AF-A0A5C9EPY3-F1
#
_cell.length_a   1.000
_cell.length_b   1.000
_cell.length_c   1.000
_cell.angle_alpha   90.00
_cell.angle_beta   90.00
_cell.angle_gamma   90.00
#
_symmetry.space_group_name_H-M   'P 1'
#
loop_
_entity.id
_entity.type
_entity.pdbx_description
1 polymer ?
#
loop_
_entity_poly.entity_id
_entity_poly.type
_entity_poly.pdbx_seq_one_letter_code
_entity_poly.pdbx_strand_id
1 'polypeptide(L)'
;MVLDWNFYFNLICSIGGIVFFILSLNIIRKIKQLFPGANIIKKWILIQILIILFLFGYISNIIFLALDMTEIVAFMTAIVYIFGALFVFFVVNLSYKTYKLIITESE
;
A
#
# COMPACT_ATOMS: atom_id res chain seq x y z
N MET A 1 -0.33 -13.62 -33.12
CA MET A 1 -0.58 -12.86 -31.89
C MET A 1 0.43 -13.37 -30.87
N VAL A 2 1.61 -12.74 -30.78
CA VAL A 2 2.62 -13.17 -29.80
C VAL A 2 2.06 -12.80 -28.45
N LEU A 3 1.81 -13.80 -27.59
CA LEU A 3 1.33 -13.57 -26.23
C LEU A 3 2.44 -12.80 -25.50
N ASP A 4 2.22 -11.52 -25.22
CA ASP A 4 3.14 -10.75 -24.39
C ASP A 4 2.92 -11.14 -22.93
N TRP A 5 3.55 -12.24 -22.54
CA TRP A 5 3.48 -12.79 -21.18
C TRP A 5 3.83 -11.75 -20.12
N ASN A 6 4.73 -10.81 -20.42
CA ASN A 6 5.12 -9.77 -19.49
C ASN A 6 3.96 -8.80 -19.25
N PHE A 7 3.23 -8.41 -20.30
CA PHE A 7 2.05 -7.57 -20.17
C PHE A 7 1.01 -8.20 -19.24
N TYR A 8 0.60 -9.45 -19.52
CA TYR A 8 -0.43 -10.13 -18.72
C TYR A 8 0.00 -10.33 -17.27
N PHE A 9 1.27 -10.68 -17.04
CA PHE A 9 1.82 -10.82 -15.70
C PHE A 9 1.77 -9.50 -14.92
N ASN A 10 2.26 -8.40 -15.52
CA ASN A 10 2.22 -7.07 -14.90
C ASN A 10 0.78 -6.61 -14.62
N LEU A 11 -0.15 -6.90 -15.52
CA LEU A 11 -1.56 -6.57 -15.35
C LEU A 11 -2.17 -7.33 -14.17
N ILE A 12 -1.98 -8.66 -14.10
CA ILE A 12 -2.49 -9.49 -13.01
C ILE A 12 -1.89 -9.08 -11.67
N CYS A 13 -0.58 -8.83 -11.61
CA CYS A 13 0.07 -8.34 -10.40
C CYS A 13 -0.47 -6.97 -9.97
N SER A 14 -0.72 -6.06 -10.93
CA SER A 14 -1.29 -4.75 -10.63
C SER A 14 -2.71 -4.87 -10.07
N ILE A 15 -3.57 -5.69 -10.68
CA ILE A 15 -4.92 -5.93 -10.20
C ILE A 15 -4.90 -6.58 -8.81
N GLY A 16 -4.04 -7.58 -8.59
CA GLY A 16 -3.86 -8.22 -7.30
C GLY A 16 -3.45 -7.22 -6.21
N GLY A 17 -2.48 -6.34 -6.51
CA GLY A 17 -2.07 -5.28 -5.60
C GLY A 17 -3.21 -4.33 -5.23
N ILE A 18 -4.01 -3.89 -6.22
CA ILE A 18 -5.19 -3.05 -5.99
C ILE A 18 -6.17 -3.73 -5.02
N VAL A 19 -6.46 -5.02 -5.23
CA VAL A 19 -7.35 -5.79 -4.35
C VAL A 19 -6.80 -5.83 -2.91
N PHE A 20 -5.51 -6.14 -2.73
CA PHE A 20 -4.90 -6.16 -1.41
C PHE A 20 -4.87 -4.78 -0.73
N PHE A 21 -4.67 -3.70 -1.48
CA PHE A 21 -4.75 -2.35 -0.93
C PHE A 21 -6.17 -1.99 -0.47
N ILE A 22 -7.20 -2.32 -1.24
CA ILE A 22 -8.60 -2.12 -0.84
C ILE A 22 -8.92 -2.91 0.44
N LEU A 23 -8.50 -4.17 0.50
CA LEU A 23 -8.66 -4.99 1.72
C LEU A 23 -7.92 -4.38 2.91
N SER A 24 -6.71 -3.88 2.70
CA SER A 24 -5.91 -3.22 3.74
C SER A 24 -6.58 -1.95 4.26
N LEU A 25 -7.21 -1.15 3.41
CA LEU A 25 -7.99 0.02 3.84
C LEU A 25 -9.15 -0.36 4.76
N ASN A 26 -9.83 -1.48 4.48
CA ASN A 26 -10.89 -1.99 5.34
C ASN A 26 -10.35 -2.44 6.71
N ILE A 27 -9.19 -3.08 6.74
CA ILE A 27 -8.52 -3.49 7.99
C ILE A 27 -8.10 -2.25 8.79
N ILE A 28 -7.50 -1.24 8.17
CA ILE A 28 -7.12 0.01 8.86
C ILE A 28 -8.33 0.73 9.45
N ARG A 29 -9.48 0.73 8.74
CA ARG A 29 -10.73 1.27 9.30
C ARG A 29 -11.13 0.55 10.59
N LYS A 30 -11.05 -0.78 10.62
CA LYS A 30 -11.30 -1.58 11.83
C LYS A 30 -10.29 -1.26 12.94
N ILE A 31 -9.00 -1.18 12.63
CA ILE A 31 -7.96 -0.83 13.62
C ILE A 31 -8.23 0.55 14.26
N LYS A 32 -8.59 1.55 13.46
CA LYS A 32 -8.92 2.89 13.98
C LYS A 32 -10.14 2.89 14.90
N GLN A 33 -11.10 1.98 14.68
CA GLN A 33 -12.28 1.83 15.55
C GLN A 33 -11.94 1.18 16.89
N LEU A 34 -10.85 0.41 16.99
CA LEU A 34 -10.40 -0.22 18.24
C LEU A 34 -9.77 0.76 19.23
N PHE A 35 -9.21 1.90 18.75
CA PHE A 35 -8.47 2.85 19.59
C PHE A 35 -9.02 4.28 19.51
N PRO A 36 -10.34 4.51 19.70
CA PRO A 36 -10.95 5.82 19.49
C PRO A 36 -10.27 6.90 20.34
N GLY A 37 -9.90 8.02 19.72
CA GLY A 37 -9.26 9.16 20.40
C GLY A 37 -7.77 9.02 20.69
N ALA A 38 -7.16 7.85 20.49
CA ALA A 38 -5.74 7.65 20.74
C ALA A 38 -4.86 8.42 19.72
N ASN A 39 -3.78 9.04 20.19
CA ASN A 39 -2.81 9.74 19.33
C ASN A 39 -2.21 8.83 18.24
N ILE A 40 -2.22 7.50 18.46
CA ILE A 40 -1.74 6.52 17.49
C ILE A 40 -2.59 6.47 16.20
N ILE A 41 -3.87 6.88 16.26
CA ILE A 41 -4.74 6.97 15.08
C ILE A 41 -4.14 7.90 14.02
N LYS A 42 -3.55 9.03 14.42
CA LYS A 42 -2.93 9.98 13.47
C LYS A 42 -1.84 9.31 12.62
N LYS A 43 -1.11 8.35 13.20
CA LYS A 43 -0.10 7.57 12.48
C LYS A 43 -0.73 6.52 11.56
N TRP A 44 -1.84 5.91 11.95
CA TRP A 44 -2.61 5.02 11.09
C TRP A 44 -3.24 5.75 9.89
N ILE A 45 -3.59 7.04 10.05
CA ILE A 45 -4.01 7.89 8.92
C ILE A 45 -2.88 8.08 7.91
N LEU A 46 -1.63 8.26 8.37
CA LEU A 46 -0.48 8.35 7.47
C LEU A 46 -0.30 7.06 6.64
N ILE A 47 -0.43 5.88 7.26
CA ILE A 47 -0.42 4.59 6.55
C ILE A 47 -1.57 4.51 5.54
N GLN A 48 -2.76 4.98 5.91
CA GLN A 48 -3.92 5.01 5.01
C GLN A 48 -3.65 5.90 3.78
N ILE A 49 -3.06 7.07 3.96
CA ILE A 49 -2.68 7.97 2.87
C ILE A 49 -1.65 7.29 1.95
N LEU A 50 -0.64 6.61 2.52
CA LEU A 50 0.33 5.86 1.74
C LEU A 50 -0.33 4.75 0.91
N ILE A 51 -1.28 4.00 1.47
CA ILE A 51 -2.02 2.97 0.72
C ILE A 51 -2.81 3.58 -0.42
N ILE A 52 -3.48 4.72 -0.20
CA ILE A 52 -4.21 5.43 -1.25
C ILE A 52 -3.24 5.87 -2.35
N LEU A 53 -2.06 6.39 -2.00
CA LEU A 53 -1.01 6.76 -2.95
C LEU A 53 -0.57 5.55 -3.80
N PHE A 54 -0.33 4.39 -3.18
CA PHE A 54 0.00 3.16 -3.93
C PHE A 54 -1.15 2.72 -4.82
N LEU A 55 -2.40 2.82 -4.36
CA LEU A 55 -3.57 2.49 -5.17
C LEU A 55 -3.59 3.31 -6.47
N PHE A 56 -3.35 4.63 -6.36
CA PHE A 56 -3.21 5.49 -7.53
C PHE A 56 -2.03 5.05 -8.41
N GLY A 57 -0.87 4.77 -7.83
CA GLY A 57 0.30 4.29 -8.58
C GLY A 57 0.02 3.00 -9.37
N TYR A 58 -0.71 2.05 -8.80
CA TYR A 58 -1.08 0.80 -9.46
C TYR A 58 -2.12 1.02 -10.58
N ILE A 59 -3.08 1.91 -10.38
CA ILE A 59 -4.04 2.29 -11.44
C ILE A 59 -3.29 2.98 -12.59
N SER A 60 -2.40 3.93 -12.28
CA SER A 60 -1.55 4.60 -13.27
C SER A 60 -0.66 3.61 -14.01
N ASN A 61 -0.08 2.62 -13.32
CA ASN A 61 0.72 1.58 -13.95
C ASN A 61 -0.07 0.80 -15.01
N ILE A 62 -1.32 0.43 -14.74
CA ILE A 62 -2.19 -0.24 -15.71
C ILE A 62 -2.45 0.65 -16.94
N ILE A 63 -2.68 1.95 -16.73
CA ILE A 63 -2.89 2.91 -17.82
C ILE A 63 -1.63 3.01 -18.69
N PHE A 64 -0.45 3.16 -18.08
CA PHE A 64 0.81 3.27 -18.81
C PHE A 64 1.21 1.98 -19.53
N LEU A 65 0.90 0.83 -18.93
CA LEU A 65 1.06 -0.47 -19.55
C LEU A 65 0.19 -0.58 -20.82
N ALA A 66 -1.07 -0.12 -20.76
CA ALA A 66 -1.99 -0.14 -21.90
C ALA A 66 -1.62 0.86 -23.02
N LEU A 67 -0.81 1.87 -22.72
CA LEU A 67 -0.30 2.86 -23.67
C LEU A 67 1.12 2.54 -24.16
N ASP A 68 1.68 1.37 -23.81
CA ASP A 68 3.05 0.94 -24.13
C ASP A 68 4.15 1.94 -23.70
N MET A 69 3.91 2.72 -22.63
CA MET A 69 4.84 3.73 -22.12
C MET A 69 5.90 3.13 -21.17
N THR A 70 6.74 2.24 -21.70
CA THR A 70 7.69 1.41 -20.92
C THR A 70 8.69 2.20 -20.07
N GLU A 71 9.18 3.35 -20.53
CA GLU A 71 10.10 4.21 -19.75
C GLU A 71 9.44 4.77 -18.49
N ILE A 72 8.18 5.18 -18.58
CA ILE A 72 7.41 5.69 -17.43
C ILE A 72 7.14 4.56 -16.43
N VAL A 73 6.82 3.37 -16.92
CA VAL A 73 6.63 2.17 -16.08
C VAL A 73 7.92 1.84 -15.31
N ALA A 74 9.08 1.91 -15.97
CA ALA A 74 10.37 1.69 -15.31
C ALA A 74 10.64 2.72 -14.20
N PHE A 75 10.37 4.00 -14.47
CA PHE A 75 10.50 5.07 -13.47
C PHE A 75 9.53 4.89 -12.29
N MET A 76 8.27 4.55 -12.56
CA MET A 76 7.27 4.23 -11.53
C MET A 76 7.71 3.04 -10.68
N THR A 77 8.30 2.01 -11.28
CA THR A 77 8.81 0.84 -10.57
C THR A 77 9.89 1.21 -9.55
N ALA A 78 10.85 2.07 -9.95
CA ALA A 78 11.88 2.56 -9.04
C ALA A 78 11.30 3.35 -7.84
N ILE A 79 10.29 4.19 -8.10
CA ILE A 79 9.55 4.89 -7.05
C ILE A 79 8.85 3.90 -6.12
N VAL A 80 8.17 2.89 -6.67
CA VAL A 80 7.48 1.86 -5.88
C VAL A 80 8.47 1.10 -4.98
N TYR A 81 9.70 0.84 -5.42
CA TYR A 81 10.69 0.19 -4.56
C TYR A 81 11.05 1.01 -3.32
N ILE A 82 11.37 2.30 -3.48
CA ILE A 82 11.75 3.13 -2.33
C ILE A 82 10.56 3.42 -1.41
N PHE A 83 9.40 3.75 -1.99
CA PHE A 83 8.19 3.96 -1.21
C PHE A 83 7.72 2.66 -0.54
N GLY A 84 7.88 1.51 -1.20
CA GLY A 84 7.55 0.20 -0.67
C GLY A 84 8.37 -0.12 0.57
N ALA A 85 9.68 0.13 0.54
CA ALA A 85 10.56 -0.03 1.70
C ALA A 85 10.15 0.91 2.85
N LEU A 86 9.87 2.19 2.56
CA LEU A 86 9.38 3.15 3.55
C LEU A 86 8.05 2.72 4.17
N PHE A 87 7.13 2.22 3.34
CA PHE A 87 5.84 1.72 3.78
C PHE A 87 5.98 0.54 4.74
N VAL A 88 6.81 -0.46 4.40
CA VAL A 88 7.10 -1.59 5.28
C VAL A 88 7.67 -1.11 6.60
N PHE A 89 8.65 -0.21 6.59
CA PHE A 89 9.22 0.36 7.81
C PHE A 89 8.15 1.05 8.68
N PHE A 90 7.31 1.89 8.09
CA PHE A 90 6.27 2.59 8.84
C PHE A 90 5.23 1.63 9.43
N VAL A 91 4.80 0.63 8.67
CA VAL A 91 3.84 -0.38 9.14
C VAL A 91 4.41 -1.18 10.30
N VAL A 92 5.65 -1.67 10.20
CA VAL A 92 6.30 -2.45 11.27
C VAL A 92 6.48 -1.60 12.52
N ASN A 93 7.03 -0.39 12.39
CA ASN A 93 7.25 0.52 13.51
C ASN A 93 5.94 0.94 14.19
N LEU A 94 4.89 1.19 13.41
CA LEU A 94 3.58 1.55 13.95
C LEU A 94 2.90 0.38 14.64
N SER A 95 3.01 -0.82 14.07
CA SER A 95 2.46 -2.05 14.67
C SER A 95 3.13 -2.33 16.01
N TYR A 96 4.46 -2.24 16.09
CA TYR A 96 5.20 -2.36 17.36
C TYR A 96 4.72 -1.35 18.41
N LYS A 97 4.56 -0.07 18.03
CA LYS A 97 4.05 0.97 18.94
C LYS A 97 2.61 0.71 19.39
N THR A 98 1.79 0.12 18.52
CA THR A 98 0.41 -0.26 18.83
C THR A 98 0.39 -1.41 19.83
N TYR A 99 1.18 -2.47 19.61
CA TYR A 99 1.28 -3.58 20.55
C TYR A 99 1.82 -3.16 21.91
N LYS A 100 2.85 -2.30 21.93
CA LYS A 100 3.40 -1.78 23.19
C LYS A 100 2.34 -1.00 23.97
N LEU A 101 1.53 -0.18 23.30
CA LEU A 101 0.43 0.55 23.95
C LEU A 101 -0.59 -0.40 24.58
N ILE A 102 -1.02 -1.42 23.82
CA ILE A 102 -1.99 -2.42 24.30
C ILE A 102 -1.48 -3.12 25.56
N ILE A 103 -0.21 -3.54 25.58
CA ILE A 103 0.38 -4.24 26.73
C ILE A 103 0.45 -3.32 27.95
N THR A 104 0.91 -2.07 27.78
CA THR A 104 1.03 -1.12 28.90
C THR A 104 -0.32 -0.67 29.46
N GLU A 105 -1.39 -0.64 28.66
CA GLU A 105 -2.76 -0.35 29.16
C GLU A 105 -3.42 -1.56 29.84
N SER A 106 -2.84 -2.77 29.69
CA SER A 106 -3.37 -4.01 30.29
C SER A 106 -2.73 -4.39 31.63
N GLU A 107 -1.73 -3.63 32.08
CA GLU A 107 -1.08 -3.71 33.41
C GLU A 107 -1.69 -2.69 34.38
#